data_AF-A0A1Q5MT29-F1
#
_entry.id   AF-A0A1Q5MT29-F1
#
_cell.length_a   1.000
_cell.length_b   1.000
_cell.length_c   1.000
_cell.angle_alpha   90.00
_cell.angle_beta   90.00
_cell.angle_gamma   90.00
#
_symmetry.space_group_name_H-M   'P 1'
#
loop_
_entity.id
_entity.type
_entity.pdbx_description
1 polymer ?
#
loop_
_entity_poly.entity_id
_entity_poly.type
_entity_poly.pdbx_seq_one_letter_code
_entity_poly.pdbx_strand_id
1 'polypeptide(L)'
;MKLPVACGALGGLLLCAAVAVSSGPAARLLDPAAGARWTLPPPYQRIIPAPAAAAPGGPGYTLGGRTVIRTAAGSSEVRAIGERLAAGWRADARLPLPVRATDTGAGTDGIRLRLDPYAGGFGEEGYRLQCDEDGILLTAHRPAGLFRGTQTLRQLLPVESGGPWTVAGGTVTDTPRFAHRGATVDVGGAHVTLAGVKRYVDQLALYKINVLRTHLAGGSWSRADQAELLRYARGRYMEVVPQGQVPAGVIIYAEHGAAEEAELARAVRAGARVILAPADRGASVRRAYTGDPGAYLPGVPRQAVLGVEAAPSPSPGGRGFTSAFPQVLGTAELGWSPAGALDWAGYRQRLAAQGPRLDALGVRYPRSPEVPWPAPLRAPAAGPPHGGATTP
;
A
#
# COMPACT_ATOMS: atom_id res chain seq x y z
N MET A 1 65.75 -15.50 -57.93
CA MET A 1 64.62 -14.87 -58.66
C MET A 1 64.10 -13.72 -57.81
N LYS A 2 63.78 -12.60 -58.46
CA LYS A 2 63.67 -11.24 -57.91
C LYS A 2 62.51 -11.00 -56.93
N LEU A 3 62.67 -9.94 -56.12
CA LEU A 3 61.70 -8.98 -55.52
C LEU A 3 61.42 -9.05 -54.00
N PRO A 4 61.17 -7.88 -53.35
CA PRO A 4 61.84 -7.47 -52.11
C PRO A 4 60.90 -6.94 -51.01
N VAL A 5 61.52 -6.46 -49.93
CA VAL A 5 60.98 -5.64 -48.84
C VAL A 5 60.76 -4.18 -49.32
N ALA A 6 59.68 -3.52 -48.88
CA ALA A 6 59.69 -2.20 -48.18
C ALA A 6 58.40 -1.34 -48.32
N CYS A 7 57.95 -0.85 -47.16
CA CYS A 7 57.47 0.51 -46.82
C CYS A 7 56.54 1.33 -47.73
N GLY A 8 55.39 1.71 -47.14
CA GLY A 8 55.03 3.12 -46.89
C GLY A 8 54.19 3.87 -47.94
N ALA A 9 53.00 4.34 -47.55
CA ALA A 9 52.62 5.76 -47.48
C ALA A 9 51.09 5.97 -47.37
N LEU A 10 50.73 6.97 -46.57
CA LEU A 10 49.40 7.55 -46.46
C LEU A 10 48.89 8.11 -47.80
N GLY A 11 47.57 8.11 -47.97
CA GLY A 11 46.89 8.91 -48.99
C GLY A 11 45.38 8.70 -48.95
N GLY A 12 44.68 9.54 -48.19
CA GLY A 12 43.23 9.48 -48.04
C GLY A 12 42.46 9.86 -49.31
N LEU A 13 41.28 9.29 -49.45
CA LEU A 13 40.17 9.91 -50.17
C LEU A 13 38.88 9.57 -49.43
N LEU A 14 38.31 10.56 -48.73
CA LEU A 14 36.95 10.51 -48.20
C LEU A 14 35.97 10.44 -49.37
N LEU A 15 35.19 9.37 -49.45
CA LEU A 15 33.95 9.35 -50.22
C LEU A 15 32.78 9.36 -49.22
N CYS A 16 32.22 10.55 -49.00
CA CYS A 16 30.98 10.72 -48.24
C CYS A 16 29.80 10.18 -49.06
N ALA A 17 29.43 8.92 -48.83
CA ALA A 17 28.13 8.41 -49.26
C ALA A 17 27.08 8.78 -48.19
N ALA A 18 26.30 9.83 -48.46
CA ALA A 18 25.14 10.18 -47.67
C ALA A 18 24.06 9.10 -47.85
N VAL A 19 24.00 8.13 -46.94
CA VAL A 19 22.85 7.25 -46.80
C VAL A 19 21.78 8.03 -46.04
N ALA A 20 20.79 8.52 -46.77
CA ALA A 20 19.57 9.04 -46.18
C ALA A 20 18.86 7.89 -45.45
N VAL A 21 19.00 7.84 -44.12
CA VAL A 21 18.15 7.01 -43.27
C VAL A 21 16.77 7.67 -43.26
N SER A 22 15.86 7.15 -44.08
CA SER A 22 14.45 7.50 -43.96
C SER A 22 13.95 7.00 -42.61
N SER A 23 13.54 7.92 -41.75
CA SER A 23 12.84 7.66 -40.51
C SER A 23 11.45 7.10 -40.83
N GLY A 24 11.37 5.79 -41.09
CA GLY A 24 10.11 5.07 -41.06
C GLY A 24 9.47 5.21 -39.68
N PRO A 25 8.13 5.34 -39.57
CA PRO A 25 7.48 5.41 -38.27
C PRO A 25 7.83 4.13 -37.51
N ALA A 26 8.42 4.28 -36.32
CA ALA A 26 8.61 3.18 -35.40
C ALA A 26 7.26 2.50 -35.23
N ALA A 27 7.13 1.27 -35.74
CA ALA A 27 5.97 0.44 -35.50
C ALA A 27 5.89 0.27 -33.97
N ARG A 28 5.03 1.06 -33.33
CA ARG A 28 4.59 0.80 -31.96
C ARG A 28 4.09 -0.63 -32.00
N LEU A 29 4.79 -1.53 -31.32
CA LEU A 29 4.19 -2.75 -30.81
C LEU A 29 3.01 -2.29 -29.95
N LEU A 30 1.83 -2.23 -30.57
CA LEU A 30 0.59 -2.07 -29.87
C LEU A 30 0.50 -3.29 -28.96
N ASP A 31 0.65 -3.08 -27.66
CA ASP A 31 0.22 -4.05 -26.66
C ASP A 31 -1.23 -4.43 -27.04
N PRO A 32 -1.54 -5.71 -27.32
CA PRO A 32 -2.88 -6.12 -27.70
C PRO A 32 -3.95 -5.79 -26.64
N ALA A 33 -3.54 -5.37 -25.44
CA ALA A 33 -4.41 -4.81 -24.40
C ALA A 33 -4.83 -3.34 -24.61
N ALA A 34 -4.28 -2.61 -25.59
CA ALA A 34 -4.51 -1.17 -25.78
C ALA A 34 -5.95 -0.78 -26.17
N GLY A 35 -6.83 -1.76 -26.43
CA GLY A 35 -8.26 -1.56 -26.70
C GLY A 35 -9.22 -2.31 -25.78
N ALA A 36 -8.72 -3.11 -24.83
CA ALA A 36 -9.58 -3.86 -23.92
C ALA A 36 -10.12 -2.89 -22.85
N ARG A 37 -11.45 -2.69 -22.82
CA ARG A 37 -12.10 -1.95 -21.73
C ARG A 37 -11.77 -2.65 -20.41
N TRP A 38 -11.19 -1.91 -19.48
CA TRP A 38 -10.96 -2.39 -18.12
C TRP A 38 -12.27 -2.89 -17.51
N THR A 39 -12.25 -4.10 -16.97
CA THR A 39 -13.37 -4.69 -16.24
C THR A 39 -13.02 -4.76 -14.76
N LEU A 40 -13.97 -4.36 -13.91
CA LEU A 40 -13.79 -4.40 -12.47
C LEU A 40 -13.64 -5.88 -12.02
N PRO A 41 -12.51 -6.29 -11.40
CA PRO A 41 -12.31 -7.67 -10.94
C PRO A 41 -13.39 -8.11 -9.94
N PRO A 42 -13.59 -9.41 -9.66
CA PRO A 42 -14.44 -9.85 -8.55
C PRO A 42 -13.98 -9.30 -7.17
N PRO A 43 -14.87 -9.10 -6.18
CA PRO A 43 -14.55 -8.42 -4.91
C PRO A 43 -13.30 -8.93 -4.18
N TYR A 44 -13.15 -10.25 -4.01
CA TYR A 44 -11.99 -10.87 -3.35
C TYR A 44 -10.68 -10.67 -4.13
N GLN A 45 -10.78 -10.47 -5.44
CA GLN A 45 -9.65 -10.15 -6.31
C GLN A 45 -9.42 -8.64 -6.41
N ARG A 46 -10.00 -7.79 -5.55
CA ARG A 46 -9.70 -6.34 -5.51
C ARG A 46 -8.81 -5.96 -4.34
N ILE A 47 -8.60 -6.87 -3.39
CA ILE A 47 -7.95 -6.58 -2.11
C ILE A 47 -6.46 -6.28 -2.34
N ILE A 48 -5.99 -5.19 -1.73
CA ILE A 48 -4.58 -4.85 -1.60
C ILE A 48 -4.26 -4.63 -0.12
N PRO A 49 -3.24 -5.27 0.46
CA PRO A 49 -2.44 -6.35 -0.11
C PRO A 49 -3.25 -7.60 -0.50
N ALA A 50 -2.78 -8.37 -1.48
CA ALA A 50 -3.32 -9.68 -1.78
C ALA A 50 -3.27 -10.58 -0.52
N PRO A 51 -4.41 -11.13 -0.07
CA PRO A 51 -4.42 -11.96 1.13
C PRO A 51 -3.68 -13.29 0.90
N ALA A 52 -3.19 -13.90 1.98
CA ALA A 52 -2.55 -15.22 1.90
C ALA A 52 -3.47 -16.29 1.29
N ALA A 53 -4.76 -16.24 1.61
CA ALA A 53 -5.80 -17.02 0.93
C ALA A 53 -7.14 -16.26 0.91
N ALA A 54 -7.82 -16.31 -0.23
CA ALA A 54 -9.19 -15.81 -0.40
C ALA A 54 -10.01 -16.82 -1.23
N ALA A 55 -11.13 -17.26 -0.66
CA ALA A 55 -12.05 -18.21 -1.27
C ALA A 55 -13.45 -17.59 -1.31
N PRO A 56 -13.90 -17.02 -2.45
CA PRO A 56 -15.29 -16.60 -2.60
C PRO A 56 -16.22 -17.82 -2.53
N GLY A 57 -17.41 -17.67 -1.97
CA GLY A 57 -18.39 -18.75 -1.91
C GLY A 57 -19.66 -18.39 -1.15
N GLY A 58 -20.78 -18.99 -1.53
CA GLY A 58 -22.08 -18.76 -0.89
C GLY A 58 -22.65 -17.35 -1.14
N PRO A 59 -23.83 -17.07 -0.60
CA PRO A 59 -24.40 -15.72 -0.58
C PRO A 59 -23.58 -14.80 0.34
N GLY A 60 -23.70 -13.50 0.11
CA GLY A 60 -23.04 -12.48 0.94
C GLY A 60 -23.97 -11.86 1.98
N TYR A 61 -23.42 -11.02 2.84
CA TYR A 61 -24.14 -10.29 3.86
C TYR A 61 -24.37 -8.82 3.45
N THR A 62 -25.59 -8.32 3.61
CA THR A 62 -25.93 -6.91 3.31
C THR A 62 -26.11 -6.11 4.59
N LEU A 63 -25.28 -5.08 4.78
CA LEU A 63 -25.40 -4.20 5.94
C LEU A 63 -26.67 -3.34 5.84
N GLY A 64 -27.45 -3.30 6.91
CA GLY A 64 -28.70 -2.54 7.00
C GLY A 64 -28.84 -1.80 8.32
N GLY A 65 -29.97 -1.10 8.50
CA GLY A 65 -30.23 -0.29 9.71
C GLY A 65 -30.28 -1.08 11.02
N ARG A 66 -30.42 -2.40 10.95
CA ARG A 66 -30.44 -3.33 12.09
C ARG A 66 -29.10 -3.99 12.39
N THR A 67 -28.12 -3.87 11.48
CA THR A 67 -26.81 -4.50 11.62
C THR A 67 -26.10 -3.98 12.87
N VAL A 68 -25.60 -4.89 13.71
CA VAL A 68 -24.88 -4.60 14.95
C VAL A 68 -23.43 -5.07 14.81
N ILE A 69 -22.49 -4.33 15.40
CA ILE A 69 -21.12 -4.81 15.59
C ILE A 69 -21.02 -5.41 17.00
N ARG A 70 -20.68 -6.70 17.09
CA ARG A 70 -20.56 -7.44 18.34
C ARG A 70 -19.10 -7.63 18.70
N THR A 71 -18.77 -7.32 19.95
CA THR A 71 -17.45 -7.55 20.52
C THR A 71 -17.59 -8.39 21.79
N ALA A 72 -16.54 -9.12 22.16
CA ALA A 72 -16.48 -9.76 23.47
C ALA A 72 -16.64 -8.72 24.58
N ALA A 73 -17.36 -9.08 25.64
CA ALA A 73 -17.43 -8.26 26.85
C ALA A 73 -16.05 -8.14 27.53
N GLY A 74 -15.85 -7.04 28.26
CA GLY A 74 -14.61 -6.78 28.99
C GLY A 74 -13.41 -6.30 28.16
N SER A 75 -13.47 -6.33 26.82
CA SER A 75 -12.38 -5.85 25.96
C SER A 75 -12.63 -4.44 25.42
N SER A 76 -12.13 -3.42 26.11
CA SER A 76 -12.19 -2.02 25.67
C SER A 76 -11.45 -1.77 24.36
N GLU A 77 -10.35 -2.49 24.11
CA GLU A 77 -9.56 -2.41 22.89
C GLU A 77 -10.33 -2.95 21.68
N VAL A 78 -10.96 -4.12 21.79
CA VAL A 78 -11.79 -4.68 20.71
C VAL A 78 -13.04 -3.82 20.48
N ARG A 79 -13.64 -3.29 21.55
CA ARG A 79 -14.72 -2.28 21.42
C ARG A 79 -14.26 -1.07 20.62
N ALA A 80 -13.06 -0.53 20.88
CA ALA A 80 -12.51 0.60 20.15
C ALA A 80 -12.27 0.28 18.66
N ILE A 81 -11.86 -0.94 18.32
CA ILE A 81 -11.78 -1.41 16.93
C ILE A 81 -13.17 -1.39 16.27
N GLY A 82 -14.19 -1.94 16.95
CA GLY A 82 -15.56 -1.93 16.47
C GLY A 82 -16.12 -0.52 16.25
N GLU A 83 -15.87 0.41 17.18
CA GLU A 83 -16.34 1.79 17.05
C GLU A 83 -15.65 2.52 15.91
N ARG A 84 -14.36 2.28 15.69
CA ARG A 84 -13.63 2.85 14.55
C ARG A 84 -14.14 2.29 13.22
N LEU A 85 -14.44 1.00 13.20
CA LEU A 85 -15.04 0.35 12.04
C LEU A 85 -16.40 1.00 11.71
N ALA A 86 -17.27 1.18 12.71
CA ALA A 86 -18.57 1.83 12.53
C ALA A 86 -18.47 3.30 12.10
N ALA A 87 -17.46 4.03 12.57
CA ALA A 87 -17.34 5.48 12.38
C ALA A 87 -17.41 5.91 10.90
N GLY A 88 -16.77 5.16 10.00
CA GLY A 88 -16.80 5.47 8.55
C GLY A 88 -18.21 5.40 7.97
N TRP A 89 -19.00 4.39 8.34
CA TRP A 89 -20.34 4.19 7.78
C TRP A 89 -21.44 5.01 8.44
N ARG A 90 -21.25 5.42 9.70
CA ARG A 90 -22.15 6.39 10.33
C ARG A 90 -22.13 7.72 9.59
N ALA A 91 -20.95 8.13 9.11
CA ALA A 91 -20.77 9.35 8.33
C ALA A 91 -21.22 9.17 6.86
N ASP A 92 -20.79 8.11 6.19
CA ASP A 92 -20.93 7.99 4.73
C ASP A 92 -22.22 7.26 4.28
N ALA A 93 -22.68 6.29 5.07
CA ALA A 93 -23.77 5.38 4.71
C ALA A 93 -25.06 5.61 5.52
N ARG A 94 -25.03 6.52 6.51
CA ARG A 94 -26.08 6.70 7.53
C ARG A 94 -26.52 5.40 8.20
N LEU A 95 -25.62 4.42 8.27
CA LEU A 95 -25.86 3.16 8.97
C LEU A 95 -25.51 3.34 10.46
N PRO A 96 -26.42 3.06 11.41
CA PRO A 96 -26.14 3.27 12.84
C PRO A 96 -25.00 2.41 13.38
N LEU A 97 -24.95 1.13 12.97
CA LEU A 97 -23.95 0.13 13.37
C LEU A 97 -23.56 0.22 14.87
N PRO A 98 -24.51 0.05 15.81
CA PRO A 98 -24.19 0.12 17.22
C PRO A 98 -23.18 -0.96 17.60
N VAL A 99 -22.20 -0.61 18.43
CA VAL A 99 -21.21 -1.56 18.96
C VAL A 99 -21.67 -2.06 20.31
N ARG A 100 -21.97 -3.36 20.40
CA ARG A 100 -22.48 -4.00 21.62
C ARG A 100 -21.48 -5.04 22.12
N ALA A 101 -21.13 -4.93 23.40
CA ALA A 101 -20.47 -6.01 24.11
C ALA A 101 -21.50 -7.12 24.36
N THR A 102 -21.12 -8.37 24.11
CA THR A 102 -21.97 -9.53 24.36
C THR A 102 -21.17 -10.57 25.15
N ASP A 103 -21.71 -11.06 26.26
CA ASP A 103 -21.05 -12.02 27.14
C ASP A 103 -20.97 -13.43 26.53
N THR A 104 -21.82 -13.76 25.56
CA THR A 104 -21.91 -15.11 24.96
C THR A 104 -22.43 -15.04 23.53
N GLY A 105 -22.34 -16.14 22.77
CA GLY A 105 -22.67 -16.32 21.35
C GLY A 105 -24.10 -15.97 20.87
N ALA A 106 -24.83 -15.09 21.55
CA ALA A 106 -26.12 -14.59 21.13
C ALA A 106 -26.00 -13.66 19.90
N GLY A 107 -26.81 -13.95 18.88
CA GLY A 107 -26.95 -13.18 17.63
C GLY A 107 -25.87 -13.48 16.58
N THR A 108 -26.21 -14.27 15.57
CA THR A 108 -25.36 -14.51 14.38
C THR A 108 -25.41 -13.33 13.40
N ASP A 109 -26.53 -12.61 13.37
CA ASP A 109 -26.74 -11.40 12.55
C ASP A 109 -25.77 -10.26 12.90
N GLY A 110 -25.08 -9.76 11.87
CA GLY A 110 -24.24 -8.57 11.92
C GLY A 110 -22.75 -8.82 11.70
N ILE A 111 -21.92 -7.99 12.33
CA ILE A 111 -20.45 -8.12 12.28
C ILE A 111 -19.96 -8.55 13.67
N ARG A 112 -19.22 -9.65 13.77
CA ARG A 112 -18.65 -10.15 15.02
C ARG A 112 -17.13 -10.07 15.00
N LEU A 113 -16.56 -9.39 16.00
CA LEU A 113 -15.12 -9.30 16.23
C LEU A 113 -14.75 -10.21 17.40
N ARG A 114 -14.00 -11.29 17.14
CA ARG A 114 -13.68 -12.33 18.12
C ARG A 114 -12.18 -12.53 18.25
N LEU A 115 -11.66 -12.36 19.46
CA LEU A 115 -10.35 -12.90 19.81
C LEU A 115 -10.49 -14.39 20.11
N ASP A 116 -9.61 -15.19 19.52
CA ASP A 116 -9.55 -16.63 19.74
C ASP A 116 -8.14 -17.01 20.25
N PRO A 117 -8.01 -17.44 21.51
CA PRO A 117 -6.72 -17.81 22.07
C PRO A 117 -6.08 -19.01 21.36
N TYR A 118 -6.88 -19.87 20.72
CA TYR A 118 -6.39 -21.04 19.97
C TYR A 118 -5.99 -20.69 18.53
N ALA A 119 -6.27 -19.47 18.07
CA ALA A 119 -5.89 -19.00 16.74
C ALA A 119 -4.43 -18.52 16.65
N GLY A 120 -3.54 -19.01 17.52
CA GLY A 120 -2.13 -18.61 17.59
C GLY A 120 -1.35 -18.76 16.27
N GLY A 121 -1.81 -19.65 15.38
CA GLY A 121 -1.27 -19.78 14.01
C GLY A 121 -1.41 -18.52 13.13
N PHE A 122 -2.24 -17.55 13.54
CA PHE A 122 -2.33 -16.25 12.88
C PHE A 122 -1.28 -15.23 13.37
N GLY A 123 -0.54 -15.53 14.43
CA GLY A 123 0.45 -14.61 15.02
C GLY A 123 -0.16 -13.29 15.50
N GLU A 124 0.65 -12.23 15.52
CA GLU A 124 0.23 -10.94 16.09
C GLU A 124 -0.74 -10.15 15.21
N GLU A 125 -0.67 -10.29 13.89
CA GLU A 125 -1.43 -9.43 12.95
C GLU A 125 -2.33 -10.20 11.99
N GLY A 126 -2.33 -11.52 12.04
CA GLY A 126 -3.17 -12.34 11.17
C GLY A 126 -4.61 -12.45 11.65
N TYR A 127 -5.49 -12.84 10.72
CA TYR A 127 -6.91 -12.98 10.97
C TYR A 127 -7.57 -13.94 9.97
N ARG A 128 -8.80 -14.33 10.30
CA ARG A 128 -9.76 -14.93 9.38
C ARG A 128 -11.02 -14.08 9.33
N LEU A 129 -11.46 -13.73 8.12
CA LEU A 129 -12.75 -13.10 7.84
C LEU A 129 -13.63 -14.12 7.11
N GLN A 130 -14.84 -14.33 7.61
CA GLN A 130 -15.86 -15.15 6.98
C GLN A 130 -17.11 -14.31 6.76
N CYS A 131 -17.76 -14.47 5.61
CA CYS A 131 -18.98 -13.79 5.23
C CYS A 131 -19.92 -14.80 4.57
N ASP A 132 -21.16 -14.87 5.05
CA ASP A 132 -22.25 -15.71 4.54
C ASP A 132 -23.58 -14.95 4.62
N GLU A 133 -24.73 -15.61 4.44
CA GLU A 133 -26.04 -14.96 4.58
C GLU A 133 -26.35 -14.50 6.02
N ASP A 134 -25.74 -15.11 7.03
CA ASP A 134 -26.03 -14.85 8.44
C ASP A 134 -25.23 -13.65 8.97
N GLY A 135 -24.03 -13.39 8.44
CA GLY A 135 -23.22 -12.29 8.92
C GLY A 135 -21.76 -12.30 8.49
N ILE A 136 -20.97 -11.56 9.26
CA ILE A 136 -19.54 -11.43 9.07
C ILE A 136 -18.83 -11.77 10.38
N LEU A 137 -18.00 -12.81 10.37
CA LEU A 137 -17.17 -13.20 11.49
C LEU A 137 -15.70 -12.85 11.23
N LEU A 138 -15.12 -12.02 12.08
CA LEU A 138 -13.71 -11.73 12.10
C LEU A 138 -13.06 -12.34 13.33
N THR A 139 -12.16 -13.30 13.13
CA THR A 139 -11.42 -14.00 14.19
C THR A 139 -9.93 -13.69 14.09
N ALA A 140 -9.27 -13.41 15.22
CA ALA A 140 -7.81 -13.26 15.28
C ALA A 140 -7.26 -13.68 16.65
N HIS A 141 -5.96 -13.96 16.73
CA HIS A 141 -5.29 -14.22 18.01
C HIS A 141 -5.16 -12.95 18.87
N ARG A 142 -4.89 -11.82 18.21
CA ARG A 142 -4.57 -10.55 18.87
C ARG A 142 -5.42 -9.40 18.30
N PRO A 143 -5.64 -8.32 19.08
CA PRO A 143 -6.40 -7.16 18.63
C PRO A 143 -5.91 -6.55 17.32
N ALA A 144 -4.59 -6.53 17.08
CA ALA A 144 -4.03 -6.03 15.83
C ALA A 144 -4.55 -6.81 14.61
N GLY A 145 -4.64 -8.14 14.70
CA GLY A 145 -5.22 -8.97 13.65
C GLY A 145 -6.68 -8.64 13.35
N LEU A 146 -7.51 -8.41 14.37
CA LEU A 146 -8.87 -7.90 14.17
C LEU A 146 -8.85 -6.56 13.45
N PHE A 147 -7.99 -5.63 13.87
CA PHE A 147 -7.89 -4.35 13.18
C PHE A 147 -7.49 -4.50 11.71
N ARG A 148 -6.52 -5.36 11.37
CA ARG A 148 -6.12 -5.64 9.97
C ARG A 148 -7.27 -6.23 9.15
N GLY A 149 -8.03 -7.15 9.74
CA GLY A 149 -9.18 -7.75 9.09
C GLY A 149 -10.33 -6.77 8.84
N THR A 150 -10.52 -5.77 9.72
CA THR A 150 -11.48 -4.70 9.42
C THR A 150 -11.10 -3.88 8.19
N GLN A 151 -9.81 -3.79 7.85
CA GLN A 151 -9.37 -3.10 6.62
C GLN A 151 -9.74 -3.89 5.37
N THR A 152 -9.59 -5.21 5.41
CA THR A 152 -10.06 -6.10 4.32
C THR A 152 -11.57 -6.02 4.16
N LEU A 153 -12.33 -6.03 5.26
CA LEU A 153 -13.78 -5.83 5.24
C LEU A 153 -14.16 -4.51 4.53
N ARG A 154 -13.49 -3.41 4.87
CA ARG A 154 -13.70 -2.11 4.21
C ARG A 154 -13.44 -2.16 2.71
N GLN A 155 -12.46 -2.96 2.26
CA GLN A 155 -12.15 -3.11 0.84
C GLN A 155 -13.15 -3.99 0.06
N LEU A 156 -13.76 -4.97 0.73
CA LEU A 156 -14.79 -5.84 0.15
C LEU A 156 -16.14 -5.13 -0.06
N LEU A 157 -16.39 -4.05 0.68
CA LEU A 157 -17.57 -3.22 0.50
C LEU A 157 -17.46 -2.32 -0.74
N PRO A 158 -18.57 -2.04 -1.44
CA PRO A 158 -18.58 -1.12 -2.57
C PRO A 158 -18.16 0.29 -2.13
N VAL A 159 -17.56 1.03 -3.06
CA VAL A 159 -17.16 2.44 -2.87
C VAL A 159 -18.33 3.39 -3.17
N GLU A 160 -19.27 2.96 -3.99
CA GLU A 160 -20.40 3.79 -4.46
C GLU A 160 -21.31 4.20 -3.30
N SER A 161 -21.73 5.47 -3.31
CA SER A 161 -22.68 6.02 -2.36
C SER A 161 -24.10 5.55 -2.69
N GLY A 162 -24.85 5.08 -1.69
CA GLY A 162 -26.29 4.79 -1.82
C GLY A 162 -26.68 3.35 -1.54
N GLY A 163 -25.72 2.45 -1.38
CA GLY A 163 -25.98 1.02 -1.18
C GLY A 163 -26.46 0.30 -2.45
N PRO A 164 -26.73 -1.01 -2.36
CA PRO A 164 -26.66 -1.84 -1.16
C PRO A 164 -25.22 -2.06 -0.67
N TRP A 165 -25.04 -2.06 0.65
CA TRP A 165 -23.74 -2.27 1.30
C TRP A 165 -23.47 -3.77 1.50
N THR A 166 -23.31 -4.47 0.40
CA THR A 166 -23.16 -5.93 0.40
C THR A 166 -21.69 -6.34 0.40
N VAL A 167 -21.34 -7.26 1.30
CA VAL A 167 -20.06 -7.97 1.32
C VAL A 167 -20.27 -9.31 0.65
N ALA A 168 -19.48 -9.62 -0.38
CA ALA A 168 -19.58 -10.90 -1.07
C ALA A 168 -19.28 -12.08 -0.12
N GLY A 169 -20.01 -13.19 -0.27
CA GLY A 169 -19.80 -14.41 0.52
C GLY A 169 -18.42 -15.02 0.28
N GLY A 170 -17.86 -15.62 1.32
CA GLY A 170 -16.57 -16.31 1.25
C GLY A 170 -15.71 -16.18 2.50
N THR A 171 -14.45 -16.59 2.37
CA THR A 171 -13.48 -16.58 3.46
C THR A 171 -12.15 -15.97 3.01
N VAL A 172 -11.58 -15.10 3.86
CA VAL A 172 -10.19 -14.65 3.77
C VAL A 172 -9.44 -15.18 4.99
N THR A 173 -8.31 -15.84 4.78
CA THR A 173 -7.34 -16.19 5.84
C THR A 173 -6.03 -15.51 5.49
N ASP A 174 -5.49 -14.72 6.42
CA ASP A 174 -4.46 -13.75 6.06
C ASP A 174 -3.47 -13.48 7.21
N THR A 175 -2.20 -13.32 6.86
CA THR A 175 -1.08 -13.05 7.78
C THR A 175 0.00 -12.26 7.04
N PRO A 176 0.71 -11.33 7.69
CA PRO A 176 1.77 -10.58 7.02
C PRO A 176 2.99 -11.45 6.75
N ARG A 177 3.60 -11.29 5.57
CA ARG A 177 4.89 -11.88 5.22
C ARG A 177 6.05 -11.28 6.04
N PHE A 178 6.03 -9.98 6.28
CA PHE A 178 7.07 -9.25 7.00
C PHE A 178 6.49 -8.41 8.14
N ALA A 179 7.24 -8.32 9.24
CA ALA A 179 6.81 -7.60 10.44
C ALA A 179 6.89 -6.07 10.27
N HIS A 180 7.80 -5.57 9.43
CA HIS A 180 7.97 -4.15 9.18
C HIS A 180 7.39 -3.74 7.82
N ARG A 181 6.43 -2.81 7.82
CA ARG A 181 5.79 -2.27 6.62
C ARG A 181 5.69 -0.76 6.79
N GLY A 182 6.71 -0.08 6.31
CA GLY A 182 6.94 1.34 6.55
C GLY A 182 6.44 2.25 5.43
N ALA A 183 6.11 3.47 5.79
CA ALA A 183 6.04 4.61 4.89
C ALA A 183 6.70 5.82 5.55
N THR A 184 7.37 6.66 4.76
CA THR A 184 7.97 7.91 5.27
C THR A 184 7.02 9.09 5.06
N VAL A 185 7.09 10.09 5.95
CA VAL A 185 6.49 11.41 5.76
C VAL A 185 7.41 12.51 6.28
N ASP A 186 7.53 13.59 5.52
CA ASP A 186 8.16 14.83 5.99
C ASP A 186 7.12 15.69 6.69
N VAL A 187 7.37 16.01 7.96
CA VAL A 187 6.45 16.77 8.81
C VAL A 187 6.89 18.22 9.04
N GLY A 188 8.00 18.67 8.44
CA GLY A 188 8.53 20.03 8.64
C GLY A 188 7.96 21.11 7.71
N GLY A 189 7.22 20.73 6.67
CA GLY A 189 6.69 21.69 5.68
C GLY A 189 5.47 22.48 6.18
N ALA A 190 5.40 23.78 5.82
CA ALA A 190 4.30 24.70 6.19
C ALA A 190 2.87 24.23 5.81
N HIS A 191 2.73 23.22 4.95
CA HIS A 191 1.44 22.67 4.50
C HIS A 191 1.09 21.33 5.16
N VAL A 192 1.89 20.86 6.13
CA VAL A 192 1.71 19.58 6.84
C VAL A 192 1.06 19.82 8.19
N THR A 193 -0.27 19.65 8.25
CA THR A 193 -1.04 19.78 9.50
C THR A 193 -1.21 18.43 10.20
N LEU A 194 -1.40 18.45 11.52
CA LEU A 194 -1.71 17.24 12.30
C LEU A 194 -2.94 16.50 11.75
N ALA A 195 -3.99 17.24 11.37
CA ALA A 195 -5.18 16.66 10.74
C ALA A 195 -4.84 15.99 9.39
N GLY A 196 -3.95 16.58 8.59
CA GLY A 196 -3.44 15.99 7.35
C GLY A 196 -2.69 14.68 7.59
N VAL A 197 -1.79 14.64 8.59
CA VAL A 197 -1.04 13.42 8.93
C VAL A 197 -1.99 12.34 9.46
N LYS A 198 -2.97 12.70 10.29
CA LYS A 198 -4.01 11.75 10.77
C LYS A 198 -4.77 11.10 9.62
N ARG A 199 -5.17 11.89 8.62
CA ARG A 199 -5.80 11.38 7.40
C ARG A 199 -4.85 10.46 6.61
N TYR A 200 -3.57 10.80 6.52
CA TYR A 200 -2.57 9.94 5.88
C TYR A 200 -2.40 8.61 6.64
N VAL A 201 -2.36 8.64 7.97
CA VAL A 201 -2.35 7.46 8.84
C VAL A 201 -3.58 6.57 8.62
N ASP A 202 -4.78 7.15 8.48
CA ASP A 202 -5.99 6.40 8.10
C ASP A 202 -5.86 5.70 6.74
N GLN A 203 -5.30 6.41 5.75
CA GLN A 203 -5.12 5.91 4.39
C GLN A 203 -4.08 4.78 4.35
N LEU A 204 -2.96 4.92 5.04
CA LEU A 204 -1.92 3.89 5.18
C LEU A 204 -2.44 2.66 5.95
N ALA A 205 -3.21 2.89 7.02
CA ALA A 205 -3.77 1.81 7.83
C ALA A 205 -4.69 0.90 7.02
N LEU A 206 -5.47 1.44 6.07
CA LEU A 206 -6.32 0.67 5.15
C LEU A 206 -5.53 -0.38 4.36
N TYR A 207 -4.26 -0.09 4.06
CA TYR A 207 -3.34 -0.98 3.33
C TYR A 207 -2.37 -1.71 4.27
N LYS A 208 -2.68 -1.76 5.56
CA LYS A 208 -1.96 -2.56 6.58
C LYS A 208 -0.49 -2.15 6.79
N ILE A 209 -0.12 -0.94 6.39
CA ILE A 209 1.13 -0.29 6.82
C ILE A 209 1.10 -0.13 8.34
N ASN A 210 2.21 -0.46 9.01
CA ASN A 210 2.30 -0.48 10.46
C ASN A 210 3.42 0.38 11.03
N VAL A 211 4.25 0.99 10.19
CA VAL A 211 5.24 1.99 10.61
C VAL A 211 5.12 3.25 9.78
N LEU A 212 5.06 4.40 10.45
CA LEU A 212 5.18 5.72 9.85
C LEU A 212 6.49 6.33 10.30
N ARG A 213 7.50 6.39 9.41
CA ARG A 213 8.73 7.12 9.70
C ARG A 213 8.53 8.60 9.46
N THR A 214 8.89 9.45 10.42
CA THR A 214 8.75 10.90 10.31
C THR A 214 10.12 11.55 10.14
N HIS A 215 10.25 12.36 9.09
CA HIS A 215 11.36 13.28 8.92
C HIS A 215 10.93 14.60 9.59
N LEU A 216 11.42 14.82 10.80
CA LEU A 216 11.20 16.08 11.52
C LEU A 216 12.23 17.09 11.00
N ALA A 217 11.93 17.76 9.89
CA ALA A 217 12.65 18.98 9.55
C ALA A 217 12.20 20.08 10.54
N GLY A 218 12.95 20.25 11.63
CA GLY A 218 12.94 21.44 12.50
C GLY A 218 11.57 21.94 13.00
N GLY A 219 11.13 21.44 14.16
CA GLY A 219 10.50 22.27 15.21
C GLY A 219 9.06 22.80 15.05
N SER A 220 8.33 22.54 13.96
CA SER A 220 7.00 23.17 13.78
C SER A 220 5.85 22.58 14.62
N TRP A 221 6.02 21.41 15.21
CA TRP A 221 4.95 20.70 15.95
C TRP A 221 5.17 20.72 17.46
N SER A 222 4.13 21.08 18.22
CA SER A 222 4.18 21.09 19.69
C SER A 222 4.32 19.66 20.27
N ARG A 223 4.74 19.55 21.53
CA ARG A 223 4.75 18.25 22.24
C ARG A 223 3.34 17.63 22.30
N ALA A 224 2.30 18.45 22.38
CA ALA A 224 0.92 17.99 22.38
C ALA A 224 0.53 17.40 21.01
N ASP A 225 0.93 18.03 19.91
CA ASP A 225 0.69 17.50 18.55
C ASP A 225 1.41 16.16 18.33
N GLN A 226 2.65 16.05 18.80
CA GLN A 226 3.43 14.82 18.73
C GLN A 226 2.78 13.69 19.55
N ALA A 227 2.39 13.97 20.80
CA ALA A 227 1.71 13.00 21.66
C ALA A 227 0.35 12.56 21.07
N GLU A 228 -0.38 13.50 20.49
CA GLU A 228 -1.66 13.23 19.84
C GLU A 228 -1.48 12.37 18.57
N LEU A 229 -0.45 12.62 17.76
CA LEU A 229 -0.13 11.77 16.61
C LEU A 229 0.22 10.34 17.06
N LEU A 230 1.08 10.19 18.07
CA LEU A 230 1.46 8.88 18.63
C LEU A 230 0.23 8.11 19.11
N ARG A 231 -0.64 8.75 19.88
CA ARG A 231 -1.90 8.18 20.35
C ARG A 231 -2.81 7.76 19.19
N TYR A 232 -2.94 8.63 18.19
CA TYR A 232 -3.81 8.41 17.05
C TYR A 232 -3.35 7.25 16.15
N ALA A 233 -2.03 7.16 15.90
CA ALA A 233 -1.40 6.10 15.13
C ALA A 233 -1.42 4.76 15.88
N ARG A 234 -1.16 4.75 17.19
CA ARG A 234 -1.28 3.56 18.04
C ARG A 234 -2.68 2.95 17.97
N GLY A 235 -3.72 3.80 17.94
CA GLY A 235 -5.10 3.33 17.76
C GLY A 235 -5.31 2.52 16.47
N ARG A 236 -4.44 2.68 15.46
CA ARG A 236 -4.46 1.98 14.16
C ARG A 236 -3.35 0.93 14.04
N TYR A 237 -2.77 0.55 15.18
CA TYR A 237 -1.63 -0.37 15.23
C TYR A 237 -0.51 0.08 14.30
N MET A 238 -0.22 1.38 14.31
CA MET A 238 0.85 1.99 13.55
C MET A 238 1.83 2.65 14.50
N GLU A 239 3.07 2.24 14.44
CA GLU A 239 4.19 2.84 15.16
C GLU A 239 4.67 4.09 14.43
N VAL A 240 4.97 5.17 15.16
CA VAL A 240 5.57 6.38 14.58
C VAL A 240 7.01 6.42 15.02
N VAL A 241 7.93 6.39 14.06
CA VAL A 241 9.39 6.31 14.31
C VAL A 241 10.07 7.54 13.71
N PRO A 242 10.60 8.47 14.52
CA PRO A 242 11.41 9.57 14.01
C PRO A 242 12.65 9.06 13.27
N GLN A 243 13.09 9.75 12.21
CA GLN A 243 14.20 9.35 11.34
C GLN A 243 15.49 8.93 12.09
N GLY A 244 15.79 9.59 13.22
CA GLY A 244 16.98 9.30 14.05
C GLY A 244 16.80 8.19 15.11
N GLN A 245 15.65 7.52 15.15
CA GLN A 245 15.30 6.53 16.19
C GLN A 245 15.09 5.14 15.61
N VAL A 246 15.97 4.72 14.71
CA VAL A 246 16.00 3.35 14.21
C VAL A 246 16.52 2.43 15.33
N PRO A 247 15.88 1.28 15.60
CA PRO A 247 16.35 0.36 16.63
C PRO A 247 17.80 -0.08 16.41
N ALA A 248 18.53 -0.27 17.50
CA ALA A 248 19.91 -0.77 17.44
C ALA A 248 19.98 -2.12 16.72
N GLY A 249 21.00 -2.29 15.87
CA GLY A 249 21.16 -3.50 15.05
C GLY A 249 20.23 -3.58 13.84
N VAL A 250 19.44 -2.52 13.54
CA VAL A 250 18.63 -2.43 12.32
C VAL A 250 19.26 -1.46 11.34
N ILE A 251 19.46 -1.91 10.09
CA ILE A 251 19.99 -1.12 8.98
C ILE A 251 18.86 -0.85 7.99
N ILE A 252 18.65 0.40 7.61
CA ILE A 252 17.81 0.74 6.46
C ILE A 252 18.68 0.78 5.22
N TYR A 253 18.39 -0.10 4.28
CA TYR A 253 19.07 -0.16 3.00
C TYR A 253 18.37 0.75 1.99
N ALA A 254 19.00 1.87 1.64
CA ALA A 254 18.47 2.89 0.72
C ALA A 254 19.33 3.11 -0.54
N GLU A 255 20.65 2.97 -0.42
CA GLU A 255 21.62 3.22 -1.48
C GLU A 255 22.06 1.92 -2.17
N HIS A 256 22.55 2.04 -3.40
CA HIS A 256 22.90 0.92 -4.26
C HIS A 256 24.40 0.95 -4.58
N GLY A 257 25.11 -0.12 -4.25
CA GLY A 257 26.51 -0.30 -4.61
C GLY A 257 27.08 -1.60 -4.07
N ALA A 258 28.00 -2.20 -4.83
CA ALA A 258 28.55 -3.53 -4.48
C ALA A 258 29.33 -3.51 -3.15
N ALA A 259 29.94 -2.37 -2.79
CA ALA A 259 30.67 -2.22 -1.54
C ALA A 259 29.71 -2.16 -0.33
N GLU A 260 28.64 -1.39 -0.46
CA GLU A 260 27.59 -1.22 0.53
C GLU A 260 26.83 -2.54 0.74
N GLU A 261 26.53 -3.27 -0.33
CA GLU A 261 25.93 -4.61 -0.26
C GLU A 261 26.84 -5.62 0.46
N ALA A 262 28.15 -5.60 0.17
CA ALA A 262 29.10 -6.46 0.84
C ALA A 262 29.26 -6.12 2.34
N GLU A 263 29.21 -4.85 2.70
CA GLU A 263 29.19 -4.38 4.08
C GLU A 263 27.91 -4.78 4.81
N LEU A 264 26.75 -4.56 4.18
CA LEU A 264 25.47 -5.00 4.73
C LEU A 264 25.46 -6.51 4.96
N ALA A 265 25.95 -7.30 4.00
CA ALA A 265 26.02 -8.75 4.15
C ALA A 265 26.94 -9.15 5.32
N ARG A 266 28.05 -8.42 5.55
CA ARG A 266 28.90 -8.62 6.74
C ARG A 266 28.15 -8.27 8.03
N ALA A 267 27.47 -7.13 8.08
CA ALA A 267 26.70 -6.71 9.25
C ALA A 267 25.57 -7.70 9.58
N VAL A 268 24.87 -8.22 8.57
CA VAL A 268 23.83 -9.23 8.72
C VAL A 268 24.40 -10.55 9.26
N ARG A 269 25.58 -10.98 8.78
CA ARG A 269 26.29 -12.13 9.37
C ARG A 269 26.67 -11.90 10.83
N ALA A 270 26.91 -10.66 11.23
CA ALA A 270 27.14 -10.26 12.62
C ALA A 270 25.84 -10.05 13.43
N GLY A 271 24.66 -10.34 12.86
CA GLY A 271 23.37 -10.29 13.54
C GLY A 271 22.50 -9.07 13.23
N ALA A 272 22.95 -8.15 12.37
CA ALA A 272 22.13 -7.03 11.95
C ALA A 272 20.88 -7.48 11.18
N ARG A 273 19.82 -6.70 11.31
CA ARG A 273 18.55 -6.87 10.61
C ARG A 273 18.36 -5.76 9.60
N VAL A 274 17.64 -6.01 8.52
CA VAL A 274 17.49 -5.04 7.42
C VAL A 274 16.05 -4.65 7.16
N ILE A 275 15.83 -3.36 6.90
CA ILE A 275 14.62 -2.82 6.27
C ILE A 275 15.01 -2.38 4.86
N LEU A 276 14.29 -2.87 3.85
CA LEU A 276 14.55 -2.53 2.46
C LEU A 276 13.75 -1.28 2.07
N ALA A 277 14.45 -0.18 1.83
CA ALA A 277 13.90 1.08 1.36
C ALA A 277 14.70 1.68 0.17
N PRO A 278 14.93 0.94 -0.93
CA PRO A 278 15.69 1.43 -2.08
C PRO A 278 15.18 2.79 -2.55
N ALA A 279 16.09 3.76 -2.76
CA ALA A 279 15.73 5.13 -3.10
C ALA A 279 14.90 5.25 -4.39
N ASP A 280 15.11 4.35 -5.34
CA ASP A 280 14.41 4.31 -6.62
C ASP A 280 13.06 3.56 -6.55
N ARG A 281 12.69 2.96 -5.41
CA ARG A 281 11.43 2.21 -5.26
C ARG A 281 10.21 3.04 -5.64
N GLY A 282 10.24 4.34 -5.34
CA GLY A 282 9.16 5.29 -5.65
C GLY A 282 9.11 5.78 -7.11
N ALA A 283 10.07 5.42 -7.96
CA ALA A 283 10.25 5.99 -9.29
C ALA A 283 9.09 5.68 -10.26
N SER A 284 8.45 4.52 -10.12
CA SER A 284 7.25 4.15 -10.87
C SER A 284 6.36 3.19 -10.07
N VAL A 285 5.12 2.96 -10.52
CA VAL A 285 4.20 2.03 -9.84
C VAL A 285 4.73 0.61 -9.94
N ARG A 286 5.25 0.23 -11.11
CA ARG A 286 5.89 -1.07 -11.32
C ARG A 286 7.13 -1.22 -10.47
N ARG A 287 7.99 -0.20 -10.40
CA ARG A 287 9.20 -0.28 -9.57
C ARG A 287 8.87 -0.43 -8.09
N ALA A 288 7.83 0.24 -7.61
CA ALA A 288 7.36 0.10 -6.22
C ALA A 288 6.88 -1.32 -5.86
N TYR A 289 6.43 -2.07 -6.87
CA TYR A 289 5.94 -3.44 -6.76
C TYR A 289 6.97 -4.53 -7.13
N THR A 290 8.12 -4.15 -7.70
CA THR A 290 9.07 -5.13 -8.25
C THR A 290 10.20 -5.44 -7.26
N GLY A 291 10.65 -6.69 -7.30
CA GLY A 291 11.76 -7.20 -6.50
C GLY A 291 11.27 -7.83 -5.20
N ASP A 292 11.47 -9.13 -5.06
CA ASP A 292 11.11 -9.86 -3.84
C ASP A 292 11.99 -9.40 -2.67
N PRO A 293 11.43 -8.78 -1.61
CA PRO A 293 12.20 -8.36 -0.44
C PRO A 293 12.98 -9.50 0.22
N GLY A 294 12.47 -10.74 0.16
CA GLY A 294 13.14 -11.90 0.75
C GLY A 294 14.37 -12.40 0.00
N ALA A 295 14.55 -11.97 -1.25
CA ALA A 295 15.64 -12.39 -2.14
C ALA A 295 16.29 -11.18 -2.84
N TYR A 296 16.16 -9.99 -2.27
CA TYR A 296 16.53 -8.73 -2.93
C TYR A 296 18.06 -8.53 -3.01
N LEU A 297 18.79 -8.91 -1.97
CA LEU A 297 20.23 -8.66 -1.86
C LEU A 297 21.03 -9.96 -1.74
N PRO A 298 22.09 -10.14 -2.55
CA PRO A 298 23.01 -11.26 -2.39
C PRO A 298 23.61 -11.31 -0.98
N GLY A 299 23.65 -12.51 -0.38
CA GLY A 299 24.25 -12.71 0.94
C GLY A 299 23.40 -12.21 2.12
N VAL A 300 22.18 -11.69 1.89
CA VAL A 300 21.22 -11.33 2.93
C VAL A 300 20.06 -12.32 2.92
N PRO A 301 19.96 -13.25 3.88
CA PRO A 301 18.87 -14.21 3.91
C PRO A 301 17.54 -13.54 4.26
N ARG A 302 16.41 -14.04 3.73
CA ARG A 302 15.03 -13.56 4.03
C ARG A 302 14.75 -13.35 5.52
N GLN A 303 15.32 -14.18 6.38
CA GLN A 303 15.15 -14.12 7.83
C GLN A 303 15.83 -12.91 8.47
N ALA A 304 16.84 -12.32 7.84
CA ALA A 304 17.43 -11.04 8.25
C ALA A 304 16.54 -9.84 7.87
N VAL A 305 15.70 -9.98 6.84
CA VAL A 305 14.80 -8.93 6.36
C VAL A 305 13.61 -8.77 7.31
N LEU A 306 13.52 -7.62 7.95
CA LEU A 306 12.37 -7.24 8.80
C LEU A 306 11.17 -6.84 7.94
N GLY A 307 11.43 -6.25 6.77
CA GLY A 307 10.43 -5.94 5.77
C GLY A 307 10.83 -4.79 4.88
N VAL A 308 9.84 -4.00 4.47
CA VAL A 308 9.96 -2.99 3.42
C VAL A 308 9.47 -1.64 3.88
N GLU A 309 10.00 -0.60 3.27
CA GLU A 309 9.50 0.75 3.45
C GLU A 309 9.38 1.49 2.13
N ALA A 310 8.29 2.26 2.01
CA ALA A 310 8.02 3.07 0.84
C ALA A 310 8.88 4.34 0.88
N ALA A 311 9.74 4.50 -0.12
CA ALA A 311 10.40 5.76 -0.39
C ALA A 311 9.38 6.76 -0.99
N PRO A 312 9.45 8.05 -0.64
CA PRO A 312 8.64 9.07 -1.29
C PRO A 312 8.93 9.14 -2.80
N SER A 313 7.93 9.46 -3.62
CA SER A 313 8.16 9.69 -5.05
C SER A 313 9.10 10.88 -5.27
N PRO A 314 10.10 10.79 -6.18
CA PRO A 314 11.03 11.88 -6.49
C PRO A 314 10.41 13.00 -7.34
N SER A 315 9.12 12.93 -7.71
CA SER A 315 8.51 13.90 -8.63
C SER A 315 8.52 15.35 -8.10
N PRO A 316 9.04 16.33 -8.87
CA PRO A 316 9.02 17.74 -8.50
C PRO A 316 7.57 18.25 -8.46
N GLY A 317 7.12 18.73 -7.30
CA GLY A 317 5.79 19.34 -7.12
C GLY A 317 4.81 18.55 -6.25
N GLY A 318 5.12 17.30 -5.91
CA GLY A 318 4.37 16.52 -4.93
C GLY A 318 4.66 16.98 -3.50
N ARG A 319 4.17 18.15 -3.09
CA ARG A 319 4.28 18.59 -1.68
C ARG A 319 3.26 17.82 -0.83
N GLY A 320 3.73 17.16 0.24
CA GLY A 320 2.88 16.51 1.26
C GLY A 320 2.55 15.04 0.99
N PHE A 321 1.48 14.54 1.62
CA PHE A 321 1.06 13.13 1.70
C PHE A 321 0.78 12.42 0.37
N THR A 322 0.67 13.17 -0.73
CA THR A 322 0.20 12.71 -2.03
C THR A 322 1.29 12.01 -2.85
N SER A 323 2.57 12.25 -2.54
CA SER A 323 3.69 11.67 -3.28
C SER A 323 3.88 10.17 -3.03
N ALA A 324 3.30 9.63 -1.97
CA ALA A 324 3.39 8.20 -1.66
C ALA A 324 2.41 7.35 -2.48
N PHE A 325 1.31 7.92 -2.97
CA PHE A 325 0.30 7.19 -3.72
C PHE A 325 0.49 7.34 -5.24
N PRO A 326 0.23 6.28 -6.02
CA PRO A 326 -0.23 4.95 -5.60
C PRO A 326 0.90 3.97 -5.18
N GLN A 327 2.18 4.36 -5.22
CA GLN A 327 3.34 3.47 -5.02
C GLN A 327 3.35 2.74 -3.67
N VAL A 328 2.91 3.38 -2.60
CA VAL A 328 2.86 2.82 -1.25
C VAL A 328 2.00 1.55 -1.16
N LEU A 329 1.00 1.40 -2.04
CA LEU A 329 0.19 0.18 -2.11
C LEU A 329 1.01 -1.02 -2.58
N GLY A 330 1.98 -0.80 -3.48
CA GLY A 330 2.88 -1.84 -3.95
C GLY A 330 3.83 -2.28 -2.85
N THR A 331 4.33 -1.31 -2.07
CA THR A 331 5.17 -1.61 -0.90
C THR A 331 4.39 -2.31 0.21
N ALA A 332 3.17 -1.87 0.49
CA ALA A 332 2.26 -2.55 1.40
C ALA A 332 2.06 -4.01 0.99
N GLU A 333 1.88 -4.25 -0.31
CA GLU A 333 1.70 -5.58 -0.85
C GLU A 333 2.95 -6.47 -0.71
N LEU A 334 4.14 -5.95 -1.05
CA LEU A 334 5.41 -6.66 -0.88
C LEU A 334 5.69 -7.04 0.58
N GLY A 335 5.29 -6.17 1.52
CA GLY A 335 5.45 -6.39 2.95
C GLY A 335 4.46 -7.40 3.55
N TRP A 336 3.31 -7.60 2.90
CA TRP A 336 2.20 -8.37 3.46
C TRP A 336 1.96 -9.70 2.74
N SER A 337 1.84 -9.70 1.41
CA SER A 337 1.39 -10.86 0.64
C SER A 337 2.47 -11.93 0.54
N PRO A 338 2.10 -13.21 0.44
CA PRO A 338 3.07 -14.28 0.17
C PRO A 338 3.72 -14.07 -1.20
N ALA A 339 4.97 -14.51 -1.36
CA ALA A 339 5.74 -14.33 -2.60
C ALA A 339 5.00 -14.86 -3.84
N GLY A 340 4.35 -16.02 -3.72
CA GLY A 340 3.60 -16.65 -4.82
C GLY A 340 2.33 -15.92 -5.24
N ALA A 341 1.85 -14.94 -4.47
CA ALA A 341 0.72 -14.08 -4.84
C ALA A 341 1.16 -12.79 -5.57
N LEU A 342 2.49 -12.54 -5.66
CA LEU A 342 3.01 -11.35 -6.29
C LEU A 342 3.02 -11.53 -7.82
N ASP A 343 2.14 -10.80 -8.49
CA ASP A 343 2.02 -10.79 -9.95
C ASP A 343 1.68 -9.37 -10.41
N TRP A 344 2.54 -8.81 -11.27
CA TRP A 344 2.36 -7.45 -11.78
C TRP A 344 1.07 -7.32 -12.61
N ALA A 345 0.73 -8.33 -13.42
CA ALA A 345 -0.42 -8.26 -14.31
C ALA A 345 -1.73 -8.20 -13.52
N GLY A 346 -1.88 -9.06 -12.52
CA GLY A 346 -3.00 -9.03 -11.57
C GLY A 346 -2.97 -7.79 -10.67
N TYR A 347 -1.81 -7.43 -10.12
CA TYR A 347 -1.67 -6.28 -9.23
C TYR A 347 -2.14 -4.98 -9.87
N ARG A 348 -1.74 -4.68 -11.12
CA ARG A 348 -2.19 -3.43 -11.77
C ARG A 348 -3.71 -3.37 -11.95
N GLN A 349 -4.39 -4.51 -12.10
CA GLN A 349 -5.86 -4.57 -12.16
C GLN A 349 -6.48 -4.29 -10.80
N ARG A 350 -5.91 -4.86 -9.72
CA ARG A 350 -6.33 -4.60 -8.34
C ARG A 350 -6.10 -3.15 -7.95
N LEU A 351 -4.98 -2.59 -8.37
CA LEU A 351 -4.64 -1.20 -8.12
C LEU A 351 -5.59 -0.25 -8.85
N ALA A 352 -5.93 -0.54 -10.11
CA ALA A 352 -6.97 0.21 -10.83
C ALA A 352 -8.31 0.19 -10.07
N ALA A 353 -8.69 -0.96 -9.50
CA ALA A 353 -9.91 -1.10 -8.68
C ALA A 353 -9.87 -0.29 -7.36
N GLN A 354 -8.69 0.09 -6.88
CA GLN A 354 -8.57 0.99 -5.72
C GLN A 354 -8.80 2.46 -6.08
N GLY A 355 -8.71 2.85 -7.35
CA GLY A 355 -8.84 4.24 -7.79
C GLY A 355 -10.08 4.96 -7.23
N PRO A 356 -11.30 4.44 -7.44
CA PRO A 356 -12.51 4.98 -6.85
C PRO A 356 -12.44 5.16 -5.33
N ARG A 357 -11.82 4.21 -4.63
CA ARG A 357 -11.67 4.24 -3.17
C ARG A 357 -10.71 5.34 -2.73
N LEU A 358 -9.59 5.48 -3.43
CA LEU A 358 -8.61 6.54 -3.19
C LEU A 358 -9.25 7.92 -3.42
N ASP A 359 -10.06 8.06 -4.48
CA ASP A 359 -10.82 9.27 -4.78
C ASP A 359 -11.81 9.60 -3.64
N ALA A 360 -12.58 8.62 -3.17
CA ALA A 360 -13.51 8.79 -2.04
C ALA A 360 -12.81 9.14 -0.72
N LEU A 361 -11.58 8.65 -0.52
CA LEU A 361 -10.74 8.99 0.63
C LEU A 361 -10.02 10.36 0.49
N GLY A 362 -10.28 11.09 -0.60
CA GLY A 362 -9.63 12.37 -0.88
C GLY A 362 -8.13 12.27 -1.11
N VAL A 363 -7.63 11.09 -1.48
CA VAL A 363 -6.22 10.90 -1.85
C VAL A 363 -6.02 11.50 -3.23
N ARG A 364 -5.13 12.50 -3.35
CA ARG A 364 -4.64 12.94 -4.65
C ARG A 364 -3.44 12.10 -5.03
N TYR A 365 -3.44 11.53 -6.24
CA TYR A 365 -2.36 10.71 -6.76
C TYR A 365 -2.29 10.86 -8.29
N PRO A 366 -1.08 10.76 -8.89
CA PRO A 366 -0.95 10.70 -10.33
C PRO A 366 -1.52 9.38 -10.86
N ARG A 367 -2.38 9.46 -11.88
CA ARG A 367 -2.86 8.28 -12.61
C ARG A 367 -1.78 7.81 -13.58
N SER A 368 -0.90 6.93 -13.10
CA SER A 368 0.18 6.34 -13.90
C SER A 368 -0.37 5.60 -15.14
N PRO A 369 0.24 5.75 -16.33
CA PRO A 369 -0.14 4.99 -17.52
C PRO A 369 0.16 3.48 -17.41
N GLU A 370 0.93 3.07 -16.40
CA GLU A 370 1.21 1.65 -16.12
C GLU A 370 -0.02 0.90 -15.58
N VAL A 371 -1.08 1.62 -15.20
CA VAL A 371 -2.28 1.09 -14.54
C VAL A 371 -3.52 1.43 -15.37
N PRO A 372 -4.41 0.44 -15.63
CA PRO A 372 -5.61 0.65 -16.45
C PRO A 372 -6.73 1.30 -15.62
N TRP A 373 -6.56 2.57 -15.23
CA TRP A 373 -7.52 3.26 -14.35
C TRP A 373 -8.94 3.33 -14.96
N PRO A 374 -10.00 3.08 -14.17
CA PRO A 374 -11.35 3.40 -14.59
C PRO A 374 -11.56 4.91 -14.73
N ALA A 375 -12.62 5.29 -15.43
CA ALA A 375 -13.08 6.67 -15.44
C ALA A 375 -13.36 7.15 -14.00
N PRO A 376 -13.03 8.40 -13.64
CA PRO A 376 -13.25 8.92 -12.30
C PRO A 376 -14.74 8.90 -11.92
N LEU A 377 -15.06 8.53 -10.67
CA LEU A 377 -16.45 8.58 -10.17
C LEU A 377 -17.01 10.02 -10.09
N ARG A 378 -16.13 11.04 -10.03
CA ARG A 378 -16.46 12.46 -10.12
C ARG A 378 -15.41 13.17 -10.96
N ALA A 379 -15.84 14.06 -11.86
CA ALA A 379 -14.93 14.97 -12.55
C ALA A 379 -14.19 15.81 -11.50
N PRO A 380 -12.86 16.04 -11.63
CA PRO A 380 -12.18 17.00 -10.78
C PRO A 380 -12.87 18.35 -10.94
N ALA A 381 -13.15 19.04 -9.83
CA ALA A 381 -13.62 20.41 -9.89
C ALA A 381 -12.62 21.21 -10.72
N ALA A 382 -13.09 21.85 -11.80
CA ALA A 382 -12.25 22.70 -12.62
C ALA A 382 -11.62 23.75 -11.69
N GLY A 383 -10.30 23.67 -11.50
CA GLY A 383 -9.56 24.76 -10.88
C GLY A 383 -9.76 26.03 -11.71
N PRO A 384 -9.70 27.22 -11.10
CA PRO A 384 -9.82 28.46 -11.86
C PRO A 384 -8.77 28.44 -12.98
N PRO A 385 -9.12 28.87 -14.21
CA PRO A 385 -8.20 28.88 -15.32
C PRO A 385 -6.96 29.68 -14.91
N HIS A 386 -5.78 29.10 -15.10
CA HIS A 386 -4.52 29.85 -14.98
C HIS A 386 -4.61 31.01 -15.96
N GLY A 387 -4.85 32.21 -15.43
CA GLY A 387 -4.86 33.44 -16.20
C GLY A 387 -3.50 33.59 -16.87
N GLY A 388 -3.48 33.42 -18.19
CA GLY A 388 -2.36 33.83 -19.02
C GLY A 388 -2.21 35.34 -18.85
N ALA A 389 -1.14 35.76 -18.19
CA ALA A 389 -0.69 37.13 -18.25
C ALA A 389 -0.16 37.39 -19.65
N THR A 390 -1.01 37.92 -20.53
CA THR A 390 -0.56 38.79 -21.62
C THR A 390 -0.56 40.21 -21.09
N THR A 391 0.62 40.75 -20.84
CA THR A 391 0.85 42.18 -20.61
C THR A 391 1.28 42.80 -21.96
N PRO A 392 0.86 44.04 -22.28
CA PRO A 392 1.03 44.66 -23.60
C PRO A 392 2.48 44.95 -24.00
#